data_AF-A0A0D3HAL7-F1
#
_entry.id   AF-A0A0D3HAL7-F1
#
_cell.length_a   1.000
_cell.length_b   1.000
_cell.length_c   1.000
_cell.angle_alpha   90.00
_cell.angle_beta   90.00
_cell.angle_gamma   90.00
#
_symmetry.space_group_name_H-M   'P 1'
#
loop_
_entity.id
_entity.type
_entity.pdbx_description
1 polymer ?
#
loop_
_entity_poly.entity_id
_entity_poly.type
_entity_poly.pdbx_seq_one_letter_code
_entity_poly.pdbx_strand_id
1 'polypeptide(L)'
;MSDGKGGLRRVVRPQTRYRPLSVEQDDERSRLLSNIQSFYHHASARHTAAAICVGLLDPVSNILANTLLSDEVAPPVDDADLARRSLDGLVAFLLYFFPYLADWDAVRYLLLADADLLVAARLIVASRGMTAFSIASAASEPALRLAAQVAGHPEPERLVRAWMSLSSRLH
;
A
#
# COMPACT_ATOMS: atom_id res chain seq x y z
N MET A 1 28.23 -31.00 48.02
CA MET A 1 27.67 -29.65 47.82
C MET A 1 27.96 -29.22 46.39
N SER A 2 26.88 -28.90 45.65
CA SER A 2 26.78 -27.97 44.49
C SER A 2 27.67 -28.22 43.25
N ASP A 3 27.23 -27.98 42.01
CA ASP A 3 26.01 -27.36 41.52
C ASP A 3 25.77 -27.79 40.07
N GLY A 4 24.52 -28.04 39.71
CA GLY A 4 24.11 -28.31 38.34
C GLY A 4 23.91 -27.01 37.56
N LYS A 5 24.44 -26.94 36.34
CA LYS A 5 23.97 -25.96 35.34
C LYS A 5 23.80 -26.65 34.00
N GLY A 6 22.63 -27.28 33.85
CA GLY A 6 22.09 -27.66 32.56
C GLY A 6 21.88 -26.40 31.73
N GLY A 7 22.65 -26.28 30.64
CA GLY A 7 22.45 -25.25 29.63
C GLY A 7 21.08 -25.44 29.01
N LEU A 8 20.10 -24.65 29.48
CA LEU A 8 18.80 -24.54 28.85
C LEU A 8 19.01 -23.94 27.46
N ARG A 9 19.17 -24.81 26.46
CA ARG A 9 18.96 -24.48 25.05
C ARG A 9 17.58 -23.85 24.97
N ARG A 10 17.53 -22.52 24.84
CA ARG A 10 16.30 -21.79 24.58
C ARG A 10 15.86 -22.19 23.17
N VAL A 11 15.09 -23.27 23.07
CA VAL A 11 14.39 -23.65 21.85
C VAL A 11 13.37 -22.53 21.61
N VAL A 12 13.77 -21.54 20.83
CA VAL A 12 12.84 -20.54 20.31
C VAL A 12 11.90 -21.32 19.40
N ARG A 13 10.69 -21.58 19.90
CA ARG A 13 9.63 -22.08 19.03
C ARG A 13 9.45 -21.01 17.94
N PRO A 14 9.58 -21.36 16.64
CA PRO A 14 9.25 -20.41 15.60
C PRO A 14 7.81 -19.97 15.87
N GLN A 15 7.59 -18.67 16.03
CA GLN A 15 6.23 -18.15 15.97
C GLN A 15 5.72 -18.56 14.59
N THR A 16 4.85 -19.56 14.56
CA THR A 16 4.11 -19.93 13.35
C THR A 16 3.38 -18.68 12.92
N ARG A 17 3.91 -18.00 11.88
CA ARG A 17 3.20 -16.91 11.23
C ARG A 17 1.86 -17.49 10.82
N TYR A 18 0.79 -17.06 11.47
CA TYR A 18 -0.56 -17.46 11.12
C TYR A 18 -0.78 -17.12 9.64
N ARG A 19 -1.02 -18.14 8.83
CA ARG A 19 -1.39 -17.99 7.43
C ARG A 19 -2.92 -18.15 7.35
N PRO A 20 -3.66 -17.12 6.95
CA PRO A 20 -5.10 -17.20 6.80
C PRO A 20 -5.48 -18.21 5.72
N LEU A 21 -6.69 -18.75 5.83
CA LEU A 21 -7.29 -19.61 4.80
C LEU A 21 -7.58 -18.80 3.53
N SER A 22 -7.69 -19.45 2.37
CA SER A 22 -8.02 -18.75 1.10
C SER A 22 -9.31 -17.94 1.21
N VAL A 23 -10.34 -18.50 1.85
CA VAL A 23 -11.63 -17.81 2.04
C VAL A 23 -11.46 -16.52 2.85
N GLU A 24 -10.66 -16.54 3.92
CA GLU A 24 -10.38 -15.35 4.72
C GLU A 24 -9.61 -14.30 3.92
N GLN A 25 -8.68 -14.72 3.05
CA GLN A 25 -7.93 -13.82 2.17
C GLN A 25 -8.85 -13.17 1.13
N ASP A 26 -9.75 -13.95 0.53
CA ASP A 26 -10.73 -13.46 -0.45
C ASP A 26 -11.72 -12.48 0.20
N ASP A 27 -12.17 -12.77 1.43
CA ASP A 27 -13.03 -11.89 2.22
C ASP A 27 -12.32 -10.56 2.57
N GLU A 28 -11.07 -10.63 3.05
CA GLU A 28 -10.27 -9.43 3.35
C GLU A 28 -10.04 -8.57 2.10
N ARG A 29 -9.70 -9.20 0.98
CA ARG A 29 -9.53 -8.50 -0.31
C ARG A 29 -10.83 -7.84 -0.77
N SER A 30 -11.96 -8.54 -0.66
CA SER A 30 -13.27 -8.02 -1.04
C SER A 30 -13.69 -6.82 -0.19
N ARG A 31 -13.43 -6.87 1.12
CA ARG A 31 -13.68 -5.73 2.03
C ARG A 31 -12.80 -4.55 1.69
N LEU A 32 -11.51 -4.77 1.43
CA LEU A 32 -10.59 -3.70 1.05
C LEU A 32 -11.00 -3.05 -0.28
N LEU A 33 -11.39 -3.84 -1.27
CA LEU A 33 -11.93 -3.32 -2.54
C LEU A 33 -13.17 -2.45 -2.31
N SER A 34 -14.09 -2.91 -1.46
CA SER A 34 -15.28 -2.13 -1.10
C SER A 34 -14.93 -0.82 -0.40
N ASN A 35 -13.95 -0.82 0.51
CA ASN A 35 -13.45 0.41 1.14
C ASN A 35 -12.86 1.37 0.10
N ILE A 36 -11.98 0.88 -0.77
CA ILE A 36 -11.34 1.71 -1.80
C ILE A 36 -12.40 2.30 -2.74
N GLN A 37 -13.36 1.50 -3.18
CA GLN A 37 -14.47 1.97 -4.03
C GLN A 37 -15.28 3.07 -3.33
N SER A 38 -15.48 2.98 -2.01
CA SER A 38 -16.19 4.03 -1.26
C SER A 38 -15.46 5.38 -1.27
N PHE A 39 -14.13 5.41 -1.39
CA PHE A 39 -13.37 6.67 -1.48
C PHE A 39 -13.67 7.43 -2.76
N TYR A 40 -13.93 6.72 -3.86
CA TYR A 40 -14.32 7.35 -5.13
C TYR A 40 -15.66 8.06 -5.01
N HIS A 41 -16.62 7.50 -4.28
CA HIS A 41 -17.88 8.21 -4.01
C HIS A 41 -17.67 9.52 -3.24
N HIS A 42 -16.68 9.57 -2.34
CA HIS A 42 -16.34 10.79 -1.59
C HIS A 42 -15.54 11.82 -2.40
N ALA A 43 -14.76 11.38 -3.39
CA ALA A 43 -13.90 12.25 -4.18
C ALA A 43 -14.65 13.15 -5.19
N SER A 44 -15.98 13.00 -5.33
CA SER A 44 -16.90 13.86 -6.10
C SER A 44 -16.30 14.51 -7.36
N ALA A 45 -15.77 13.67 -8.26
CA ALA A 45 -15.25 14.09 -9.55
C ALA A 45 -15.63 13.07 -10.64
N ARG A 46 -15.55 13.47 -11.91
CA ARG A 46 -15.55 12.50 -13.00
C ARG A 46 -14.20 11.80 -12.99
N HIS A 47 -14.15 10.55 -12.57
CA HIS A 47 -12.89 9.82 -12.47
C HIS A 47 -12.41 9.35 -13.84
N THR A 48 -11.18 9.69 -14.17
CA THR A 48 -10.47 9.20 -15.36
C THR A 48 -9.50 8.10 -14.95
N ALA A 49 -8.79 7.51 -15.93
CA ALA A 49 -7.76 6.51 -15.66
C ALA A 49 -6.61 7.02 -14.77
N ALA A 50 -6.43 8.33 -14.64
CA ALA A 50 -5.43 8.94 -13.77
C ALA A 50 -5.85 9.04 -12.30
N ALA A 51 -7.15 8.92 -11.99
CA ALA A 51 -7.69 9.06 -10.63
C ALA A 51 -7.38 7.84 -9.73
N ILE A 52 -6.17 7.27 -9.81
CA ILE A 52 -5.80 6.12 -8.98
C ILE A 52 -5.57 6.55 -7.52
N CYS A 53 -5.94 5.69 -6.58
CA CYS A 53 -5.71 5.86 -5.15
C CYS A 53 -4.28 5.39 -4.78
N VAL A 54 -3.26 5.92 -5.45
CA VAL A 54 -1.84 5.64 -5.16
C VAL A 54 -1.13 6.96 -4.91
N GLY A 55 -0.49 7.08 -3.75
CA GLY A 55 0.21 8.30 -3.37
C GLY A 55 0.67 8.25 -1.92
N LEU A 56 1.05 9.42 -1.41
CA LEU A 56 1.66 9.58 -0.10
C LEU A 56 0.75 10.32 0.89
N LEU A 57 -0.53 10.53 0.55
CA LEU A 57 -1.57 11.09 1.42
C LEU A 57 -2.60 10.03 1.78
N ASP A 58 -3.65 10.44 2.47
CA ASP A 58 -4.83 9.59 2.66
C ASP A 58 -5.47 9.22 1.31
N PRO A 59 -6.21 8.10 1.25
CA PRO A 59 -6.80 7.58 0.02
C PRO A 59 -7.59 8.60 -0.81
N VAL A 60 -8.44 9.42 -0.16
CA VAL A 60 -9.30 10.40 -0.85
C VAL A 60 -8.45 11.54 -1.41
N SER A 61 -7.51 12.05 -0.62
CA SER A 61 -6.58 13.10 -1.08
C SER A 61 -5.69 12.62 -2.24
N ASN A 62 -5.29 11.35 -2.27
CA ASN A 62 -4.54 10.78 -3.41
C ASN A 62 -5.38 10.79 -4.69
N ILE A 63 -6.66 10.39 -4.62
CA ILE A 63 -7.57 10.41 -5.78
C ILE A 63 -7.71 11.83 -6.32
N LEU A 64 -7.97 12.80 -5.43
CA LEU A 64 -8.10 14.21 -5.80
C LEU A 64 -6.80 14.75 -6.40
N ALA A 65 -5.66 14.52 -5.76
CA ALA A 65 -4.36 14.98 -6.23
C ALA A 65 -4.02 14.41 -7.61
N ASN A 66 -4.15 13.10 -7.80
CA ASN A 66 -3.83 12.46 -9.08
C ASN A 66 -4.80 12.88 -10.20
N THR A 67 -6.07 13.14 -9.86
CA THR A 67 -7.03 13.73 -10.81
C THR A 67 -6.59 15.14 -11.25
N LEU A 68 -6.18 15.99 -10.31
CA LEU A 68 -5.71 17.36 -10.60
C LEU A 68 -4.36 17.40 -11.31
N LEU A 69 -3.51 16.39 -11.12
CA LEU A 69 -2.21 16.30 -11.78
C LEU A 69 -2.34 15.89 -13.25
N SER A 70 -3.44 15.24 -13.63
CA SER A 70 -3.68 14.81 -15.00
C SER A 70 -4.35 15.91 -15.81
N ASP A 71 -3.80 16.19 -16.99
CA ASP A 71 -4.43 17.08 -17.97
C ASP A 71 -5.36 16.30 -18.93
N GLU A 72 -5.59 15.00 -18.68
CA GLU A 72 -6.38 14.17 -19.58
C GLU A 72 -7.86 14.57 -19.58
N VAL A 73 -8.35 14.99 -20.75
CA VAL A 73 -9.77 14.90 -21.10
C VAL A 73 -10.06 13.46 -21.55
N ALA A 74 -9.98 12.53 -20.61
CA ALA A 74 -10.23 11.11 -20.84
C ALA A 74 -11.70 10.74 -20.56
N PRO A 75 -12.21 9.64 -21.16
CA PRO A 75 -13.52 9.13 -20.80
C PRO A 75 -13.55 8.72 -19.33
N PRO A 76 -14.72 8.80 -18.68
CA PRO A 76 -14.89 8.34 -17.31
C PRO A 76 -14.61 6.83 -17.24
N VAL A 77 -13.92 6.42 -16.18
CA VAL A 77 -13.66 5.02 -15.85
C VAL A 77 -14.57 4.63 -14.68
N ASP A 78 -15.01 3.37 -14.66
CA ASP A 78 -15.83 2.83 -13.59
C ASP A 78 -15.07 2.79 -12.25
N ASP A 79 -15.75 3.16 -11.16
CA ASP A 79 -15.15 3.24 -9.82
C ASP A 79 -14.65 1.87 -9.33
N ALA A 80 -15.31 0.77 -9.70
CA ALA A 80 -14.85 -0.57 -9.32
C ALA A 80 -13.58 -0.98 -10.09
N ASP A 81 -13.44 -0.57 -11.35
CA ASP A 81 -12.20 -0.75 -12.10
C ASP A 81 -11.04 0.03 -11.48
N LEU A 82 -11.28 1.30 -11.15
CA LEU A 82 -10.28 2.15 -10.49
C LEU A 82 -9.90 1.63 -9.09
N ALA A 83 -10.86 1.12 -8.33
CA ALA A 83 -10.60 0.54 -7.02
C ALA A 83 -9.69 -0.69 -7.13
N ARG A 84 -9.96 -1.58 -8.10
CA ARG A 84 -9.12 -2.76 -8.36
C ARG A 84 -7.70 -2.38 -8.79
N ARG A 85 -7.58 -1.45 -9.74
CA ARG A 85 -6.28 -0.95 -10.21
C ARG A 85 -5.48 -0.28 -9.08
N SER A 86 -6.16 0.49 -8.25
CA SER A 86 -5.54 1.15 -7.09
C SER A 86 -5.06 0.13 -6.06
N LEU A 87 -5.87 -0.88 -5.75
CA LEU A 87 -5.44 -1.97 -4.88
C LEU A 87 -4.19 -2.68 -5.42
N ASP A 88 -4.19 -3.04 -6.70
CA ASP A 88 -3.05 -3.72 -7.32
C ASP A 88 -1.78 -2.85 -7.25
N GLY A 89 -1.91 -1.53 -7.47
CA GLY A 89 -0.81 -0.57 -7.30
C GLY A 89 -0.31 -0.47 -5.86
N LEU A 90 -1.20 -0.37 -4.87
CA LEU A 90 -0.86 -0.31 -3.45
C LEU A 90 -0.15 -1.58 -2.98
N VAL A 91 -0.64 -2.75 -3.39
CA VAL A 91 0.00 -4.03 -3.10
C VAL A 91 1.37 -4.11 -3.76
N ALA A 92 1.50 -3.72 -5.03
CA ALA A 92 2.78 -3.71 -5.73
C ALA A 92 3.82 -2.81 -5.03
N PHE A 93 3.40 -1.63 -4.54
CA PHE A 93 4.26 -0.78 -3.73
C PHE A 93 4.79 -1.52 -2.49
N LEU A 94 3.88 -2.12 -1.70
CA LEU A 94 4.25 -2.79 -0.45
C LEU A 94 5.15 -4.01 -0.69
N LEU A 95 4.88 -4.80 -1.73
CA LEU A 95 5.70 -5.96 -2.07
C LEU A 95 7.08 -5.55 -2.59
N TYR A 96 7.19 -4.43 -3.31
CA TYR A 96 8.49 -3.89 -3.71
C TYR A 96 9.28 -3.38 -2.50
N PHE A 97 8.61 -2.63 -1.62
CA PHE A 97 9.25 -2.00 -0.47
C PHE A 97 9.58 -3.02 0.65
N PHE A 98 8.80 -4.10 0.75
CA PHE A 98 8.98 -5.19 1.70
C PHE A 98 8.99 -6.55 0.96
N PRO A 99 10.10 -6.94 0.30
CA PRO A 99 10.15 -8.14 -0.54
C PRO A 99 9.87 -9.48 0.15
N TYR A 100 9.86 -9.50 1.48
CA TYR A 100 9.53 -10.67 2.29
C TYR A 100 8.04 -10.76 2.66
N LEU A 101 7.25 -9.74 2.31
CA LEU A 101 5.82 -9.66 2.58
C LEU A 101 5.06 -10.54 1.57
N ALA A 102 4.06 -11.28 2.04
CA ALA A 102 3.19 -12.03 1.15
C ALA A 102 2.04 -11.14 0.65
N ASP A 103 1.49 -11.43 -0.53
CA ASP A 103 0.35 -10.68 -1.11
C ASP A 103 -0.83 -10.54 -0.15
N TRP A 104 -1.30 -11.65 0.42
CA TRP A 104 -2.39 -11.64 1.40
C TRP A 104 -2.08 -10.80 2.64
N ASP A 105 -0.82 -10.73 3.04
CA ASP A 105 -0.38 -9.98 4.21
C ASP A 105 -0.35 -8.48 3.89
N ALA A 106 0.06 -8.11 2.66
CA ALA A 106 -0.06 -6.74 2.16
C ALA A 106 -1.52 -6.28 2.15
N VAL A 107 -2.45 -7.10 1.63
CA VAL A 107 -3.89 -6.83 1.66
C VAL A 107 -4.40 -6.64 3.09
N ARG A 108 -4.00 -7.52 4.03
CA ARG A 108 -4.34 -7.39 5.45
C ARG A 108 -3.91 -6.04 6.03
N TYR A 109 -2.64 -5.64 5.83
CA TYR A 109 -2.14 -4.37 6.36
C TYR A 109 -2.82 -3.16 5.72
N LEU A 110 -3.12 -3.21 4.42
CA LEU A 110 -3.89 -2.18 3.74
C LEU A 110 -5.31 -2.09 4.31
N LEU A 111 -5.98 -3.22 4.54
CA LEU A 111 -7.31 -3.24 5.16
C LEU A 111 -7.29 -2.64 6.58
N LEU A 112 -6.29 -2.98 7.39
CA LEU A 112 -6.10 -2.40 8.73
C LEU A 112 -5.79 -0.89 8.71
N ALA A 113 -5.18 -0.42 7.62
CA ALA A 113 -4.82 0.97 7.41
C ALA A 113 -5.88 1.78 6.64
N ASP A 114 -7.05 1.19 6.36
CA ASP A 114 -8.08 1.78 5.51
C ASP A 114 -7.54 2.25 4.14
N ALA A 115 -6.71 1.42 3.53
CA ALA A 115 -5.95 1.66 2.30
C ALA A 115 -4.94 2.82 2.33
N ASP A 116 -4.69 3.46 3.47
CA ASP A 116 -3.61 4.43 3.61
C ASP A 116 -2.25 3.72 3.53
N LEU A 117 -1.52 3.99 2.46
CA LEU A 117 -0.25 3.34 2.14
C LEU A 117 0.83 3.57 3.22
N LEU A 118 0.90 4.78 3.77
CA LEU A 118 1.92 5.13 4.76
C LEU A 118 1.59 4.55 6.13
N VAL A 119 0.32 4.55 6.50
CA VAL A 119 -0.14 3.85 7.71
C VAL A 119 0.11 2.36 7.58
N ALA A 120 -0.22 1.74 6.44
CA ALA A 120 0.05 0.32 6.18
C ALA A 120 1.55 -0.01 6.30
N ALA A 121 2.42 0.80 5.67
CA ALA A 121 3.87 0.62 5.76
C ALA A 121 4.38 0.76 7.20
N ARG A 122 3.86 1.72 7.98
CA ARG A 122 4.21 1.87 9.41
C ARG A 122 3.73 0.68 10.25
N LEU A 123 2.55 0.13 9.98
CA LEU A 123 2.04 -1.07 10.65
C LEU A 123 2.93 -2.29 10.34
N ILE A 124 3.38 -2.45 9.10
CA ILE A 124 4.33 -3.51 8.72
C ILE A 124 5.63 -3.33 9.51
N VAL A 125 6.19 -2.13 9.55
CA VAL A 125 7.44 -1.83 10.28
C VAL A 125 7.32 -2.15 11.77
N ALA A 126 6.26 -1.66 12.41
CA ALA A 126 6.01 -1.91 13.82
C ALA A 126 5.80 -3.40 14.13
N SER A 127 4.97 -4.08 13.34
CA SER A 127 4.66 -5.51 13.55
C SER A 127 5.84 -6.45 13.26
N ARG A 128 6.80 -6.02 12.42
CA ARG A 128 8.01 -6.77 12.11
C ARG A 128 9.20 -6.39 12.99
N GLY A 129 9.04 -5.45 13.93
CA GLY A 129 10.12 -4.98 14.79
C GLY A 129 11.24 -4.29 14.01
N MET A 130 10.92 -3.72 12.84
CA MET A 130 11.88 -2.99 12.03
C MET A 130 12.02 -1.56 12.55
N THR A 131 13.22 -1.00 12.43
CA THR A 131 13.52 0.37 12.85
C THR A 131 13.56 1.36 11.69
N ALA A 132 13.44 0.88 10.44
CA ALA A 132 13.66 1.67 9.23
C ALA A 132 12.45 1.63 8.30
N PHE A 133 11.68 2.71 8.27
CA PHE A 133 10.86 3.10 7.13
C PHE A 133 11.02 4.59 6.94
N SER A 134 11.56 4.97 5.80
CA SER A 134 11.63 6.36 5.37
C SER A 134 11.05 6.46 3.99
N ILE A 135 10.02 7.30 3.87
CA ILE A 135 9.43 7.69 2.60
C ILE A 135 10.43 8.46 1.73
N ALA A 136 11.50 9.00 2.31
CA ALA A 136 12.60 9.63 1.60
C ALA A 136 13.71 8.65 1.20
N SER A 137 13.51 7.34 1.41
CA SER A 137 14.48 6.34 0.98
C SER A 137 14.61 6.30 -0.54
N ALA A 138 15.77 5.82 -1.01
CA ALA A 138 15.99 5.57 -2.44
C ALA A 138 15.01 4.54 -3.05
N ALA A 139 14.31 3.75 -2.23
CA ALA A 139 13.35 2.76 -2.68
C ALA A 139 11.95 3.35 -2.97
N SER A 140 11.65 4.56 -2.49
CA SER A 140 10.29 5.13 -2.60
C SER A 140 9.93 5.51 -4.03
N GLU A 141 10.86 6.10 -4.77
CA GLU A 141 10.65 6.48 -6.17
C GLU A 141 10.37 5.26 -7.07
N PRO A 142 11.21 4.21 -7.09
CA PRO A 142 10.92 3.03 -7.91
C PRO A 142 9.68 2.26 -7.43
N ALA A 143 9.38 2.24 -6.12
CA ALA A 143 8.16 1.63 -5.61
C ALA A 143 6.89 2.36 -6.09
N LEU A 144 6.87 3.70 -6.03
CA LEU A 144 5.76 4.51 -6.55
C LEU A 144 5.62 4.34 -8.07
N ARG A 145 6.74 4.28 -8.79
CA ARG A 145 6.72 4.04 -10.24
C ARG A 145 6.07 2.71 -10.57
N LEU A 146 6.47 1.63 -9.88
CA LEU A 146 5.87 0.31 -10.08
C LEU A 146 4.38 0.32 -9.76
N ALA A 147 4.00 0.93 -8.63
CA ALA A 147 2.61 1.04 -8.22
C ALA A 147 1.74 1.73 -9.27
N ALA A 148 2.23 2.83 -9.84
CA ALA A 148 1.52 3.57 -10.88
C ALA A 148 1.41 2.77 -12.19
N GLN A 149 2.46 2.03 -12.56
CA GLN A 149 2.45 1.16 -13.75
C GLN A 149 1.46 0.00 -13.59
N VAL A 150 1.47 -0.67 -12.43
CA VAL A 150 0.54 -1.76 -12.13
C VAL A 150 -0.90 -1.26 -12.05
N ALA A 151 -1.12 -0.07 -11.50
CA ALA A 151 -2.42 0.60 -11.50
C ALA A 151 -2.84 1.14 -12.89
N GLY A 152 -2.02 0.98 -13.93
CA GLY A 152 -2.31 1.43 -15.28
C GLY A 152 -2.43 2.96 -15.42
N HIS A 153 -1.71 3.73 -14.60
CA HIS A 153 -1.72 5.19 -14.69
C HIS A 153 -1.23 5.63 -16.09
N PRO A 154 -1.89 6.62 -16.74
CA PRO A 154 -1.52 7.06 -18.09
C PRO A 154 -0.13 7.72 -18.13
N GLU A 155 0.26 8.43 -17.08
CA GLU A 155 1.57 9.12 -16.97
C GLU A 155 2.31 8.77 -15.66
N PRO A 156 2.83 7.54 -15.48
CA PRO A 156 3.45 7.09 -14.21
C PRO A 156 4.59 8.01 -13.73
N GLU A 157 5.40 8.51 -14.66
CA GLU A 157 6.55 9.38 -14.36
C GLU A 157 6.13 10.77 -13.88
N ARG A 158 4.99 11.28 -14.35
CA ARG A 158 4.44 12.56 -13.89
C ARG A 158 3.94 12.43 -12.45
N LEU A 159 3.22 11.35 -12.15
CA LEU A 159 2.77 11.02 -10.80
C LEU A 159 3.95 10.91 -9.83
N VAL A 160 4.97 10.13 -10.17
CA VAL A 160 6.15 9.94 -9.31
C VAL A 160 6.87 11.27 -9.05
N ARG A 161 7.09 12.09 -10.07
CA ARG A 161 7.72 13.41 -9.91
C ARG A 161 6.94 14.32 -8.96
N ALA A 162 5.61 14.34 -9.09
CA ALA A 162 4.75 15.13 -8.21
C ALA A 162 4.88 14.67 -6.75
N TRP A 163 4.76 13.37 -6.50
CA TRP A 163 4.87 12.82 -5.14
C TRP A 163 6.26 12.99 -4.52
N MET A 164 7.33 12.84 -5.30
CA MET A 164 8.69 13.10 -4.83
C MET A 164 8.94 14.60 -4.55
N SER A 165 8.32 15.49 -5.34
CA SER A 165 8.35 16.93 -5.04
C SER A 165 7.54 17.29 -3.79
N LEU A 166 6.44 16.59 -3.50
CA LEU A 166 5.64 16.81 -2.30
C LEU A 166 6.36 16.27 -1.07
N SER A 167 6.95 15.08 -1.15
CA SER A 167 7.68 14.47 -0.03
C SER A 167 8.93 15.25 0.39
N SER A 168 9.64 15.88 -0.56
CA SER A 168 10.79 16.74 -0.24
C SER A 168 10.41 18.02 0.53
N ARG A 169 9.15 18.43 0.51
CA ARG A 169 8.63 19.60 1.26
C ARG A 169 8.07 19.24 2.64
N LEU A 170 7.97 17.95 2.95
CA LEU A 170 7.45 17.44 4.23
C LEU A 170 8.57 17.15 5.24
N HIS A 171 9.82 17.55 4.93
CA HIS A 171 10.99 17.52 5.82
C HIS A 171 11.39 18.95 6.18
#